data_AF-A0A6I3SKF0-F1
#
_entry.id   AF-A0A6I3SKF0-F1
#
_cell.length_a   1.000
_cell.length_b   1.000
_cell.length_c   1.000
_cell.angle_alpha   90.00
_cell.angle_beta   90.00
_cell.angle_gamma   90.00
#
_symmetry.space_group_name_H-M   'P 1'
#
loop_
_entity.id
_entity.type
_entity.pdbx_description
1 polymer ?
#
loop_
_entity_poly.entity_id
_entity_poly.type
_entity_poly.pdbx_seq_one_letter_code
_entity_poly.pdbx_strand_id
1 'polypeptide(L)'
;MKYDLIKLFSRRSGFTLIELMITLSLLSIVIGLAYNFYFYFIRSNDIALKQSTVQQNVRLTKDIIESNIRYASNVTIGNSTSVVPNNYTKIYVNNAGEIMKYDAINGDKKLLGMTSSTTDMTLLFEKSTKDSFIKVTVTGDIDGNNVYFITSEVLLYGGAISGNNSGDMLYFLP
;
A
#
# COMPACT_ATOMS: atom_id res chain seq x y z
N MET A 1 -45.28 46.13 -36.58
CA MET A 1 -44.51 45.62 -35.42
C MET A 1 -43.65 44.41 -35.82
N LYS A 2 -42.81 44.52 -36.86
CA LYS A 2 -41.98 43.40 -37.36
C LYS A 2 -40.61 43.83 -37.91
N TYR A 3 -40.30 45.13 -37.89
CA TYR A 3 -39.11 45.70 -38.53
C TYR A 3 -37.99 46.12 -37.55
N ASP A 4 -38.23 46.07 -36.24
CA ASP A 4 -37.22 46.44 -35.22
C ASP A 4 -36.40 45.27 -34.68
N LEU A 5 -36.88 44.02 -34.81
CA LEU A 5 -36.17 42.86 -34.26
C LEU A 5 -34.96 42.43 -35.11
N ILE A 6 -34.93 42.79 -36.40
CA ILE A 6 -33.82 42.45 -37.31
C ILE A 6 -32.68 43.47 -37.20
N LYS A 7 -32.96 44.71 -36.75
CA LYS A 7 -31.95 45.77 -36.63
C LYS A 7 -31.03 45.61 -35.41
N LEU A 8 -31.42 44.78 -34.43
CA LEU A 8 -30.60 44.45 -33.26
C LEU A 8 -29.43 43.51 -33.58
N PHE A 9 -29.55 42.67 -34.63
CA PHE A 9 -28.48 41.74 -35.05
C PHE A 9 -27.49 42.34 -36.06
N SER A 10 -27.69 43.58 -36.50
CA SER A 10 -26.86 44.22 -37.54
C SER A 10 -25.84 45.23 -37.00
N ARG A 11 -25.41 45.08 -35.73
CA ARG A 11 -24.14 45.67 -35.27
C ARG A 11 -23.01 44.70 -35.61
N ARG A 12 -22.55 44.76 -36.86
CA ARG A 12 -21.28 44.14 -37.28
C ARG A 12 -20.11 44.90 -36.65
N SER A 13 -19.81 44.65 -35.38
CA SER A 13 -18.47 44.90 -34.84
C SER A 13 -17.61 43.69 -35.22
N GLY A 14 -16.83 43.80 -36.29
CA GLY A 14 -15.80 42.81 -36.57
C GLY A 14 -14.83 42.74 -35.39
N PHE A 15 -14.40 41.54 -35.02
CA PHE A 15 -13.33 41.33 -34.05
C PHE A 15 -12.15 42.23 -34.44
N THR A 16 -11.71 43.08 -33.51
CA THR A 16 -10.58 43.95 -33.80
C THR A 16 -9.31 43.10 -33.76
N LEU A 17 -8.33 43.39 -34.64
CA LEU A 17 -7.05 42.68 -34.66
C LEU A 17 -6.39 42.69 -33.27
N ILE A 18 -6.51 43.83 -32.56
CA ILE A 18 -5.96 44.01 -31.22
C ILE A 18 -6.63 43.10 -30.18
N GLU A 19 -7.94 42.88 -30.27
CA GLU A 19 -8.67 41.98 -29.39
C GLU A 19 -8.25 40.51 -29.58
N LEU A 20 -8.01 40.10 -30.83
CA LEU A 20 -7.44 38.78 -31.12
C LEU A 20 -6.02 38.64 -30.57
N MET A 21 -5.19 39.68 -30.68
CA MET A 21 -3.83 39.65 -30.13
C MET A 21 -3.85 39.55 -28.60
N ILE A 22 -4.67 40.36 -27.92
CA ILE A 22 -4.78 40.34 -26.46
C ILE A 22 -5.29 38.97 -25.98
N THR A 23 -6.31 38.40 -26.65
CA THR A 23 -6.84 37.09 -26.28
C THR A 23 -5.81 35.98 -26.47
N LEU A 24 -5.04 35.98 -27.56
CA LEU A 24 -3.95 35.01 -27.78
C LEU A 24 -2.82 35.19 -26.77
N SER A 25 -2.46 36.42 -26.41
CA SER A 25 -1.45 36.69 -25.38
C SER A 25 -1.89 36.14 -24.02
N LEU A 26 -3.14 36.41 -23.61
CA LEU A 26 -3.68 35.88 -22.36
C LEU A 26 -3.80 34.36 -22.39
N LEU A 27 -4.27 33.78 -23.50
CA LEU A 27 -4.37 32.33 -23.67
C LEU A 27 -3.00 31.65 -23.53
N SER A 28 -1.96 32.23 -24.11
CA SER A 28 -0.59 31.69 -24.03
C SER A 28 -0.08 31.65 -22.59
N ILE A 29 -0.36 32.70 -21.80
CA ILE A 29 -0.04 32.74 -20.37
C ILE A 29 -0.78 31.63 -19.62
N VAL A 30 -2.08 31.48 -19.86
CA VAL A 30 -2.92 30.46 -19.22
C VAL A 30 -2.43 29.05 -19.55
N ILE A 31 -2.13 28.77 -20.82
CA ILE A 31 -1.61 27.46 -21.25
C ILE A 31 -0.25 27.17 -20.61
N GLY A 32 0.64 28.17 -20.53
CA GLY A 32 1.94 28.01 -19.88
C GLY A 32 1.81 27.62 -18.41
N LEU A 33 0.87 28.21 -17.68
CA LEU A 33 0.59 27.85 -16.29
C LEU A 33 -0.05 26.46 -16.18
N ALA A 34 -1.04 26.16 -17.02
CA ALA A 34 -1.73 24.87 -17.02
C ALA A 34 -0.76 23.70 -17.31
N TYR A 35 0.20 23.90 -18.20
CA TYR A 35 1.22 22.91 -18.52
C TYR A 35 2.06 22.56 -17.28
N ASN A 36 2.58 23.56 -16.57
CA ASN A 36 3.36 23.33 -15.34
C ASN A 36 2.55 22.59 -14.28
N PHE A 37 1.29 22.99 -14.08
CA PHE A 37 0.40 22.33 -13.14
C PHE A 37 0.12 20.86 -13.51
N TYR A 38 -0.07 20.57 -14.80
CA TYR A 38 -0.31 19.21 -15.29
C TYR A 38 0.86 18.26 -14.98
N PHE A 39 2.11 18.68 -15.23
CA PHE A 39 3.29 17.86 -14.92
C PHE A 39 3.47 17.65 -13.42
N TYR A 40 3.22 18.69 -12.63
CA TYR A 40 3.24 18.57 -11.18
C TYR A 40 2.19 17.58 -10.69
N PHE A 41 0.96 17.68 -11.20
CA PHE A 41 -0.14 16.80 -10.84
C PHE A 41 0.18 15.33 -11.12
N ILE A 42 0.69 15.00 -12.32
CA ILE A 42 1.06 13.62 -12.66
C ILE A 42 2.11 13.07 -11.70
N ARG A 43 3.17 13.83 -11.43
CA ARG A 43 4.25 13.41 -10.52
C ARG A 43 3.75 13.23 -9.09
N SER A 44 2.94 14.17 -8.61
CA SER A 44 2.34 14.09 -7.28
C SER A 44 1.41 12.89 -7.16
N ASN A 45 0.65 12.57 -8.20
CA ASN A 45 -0.26 11.44 -8.20
C ASN A 45 0.48 10.09 -8.21
N ASP A 46 1.56 9.94 -8.99
CA ASP A 46 2.38 8.73 -8.98
C ASP A 46 2.96 8.43 -7.59
N ILE A 47 3.50 9.45 -6.92
CA ILE A 47 4.01 9.33 -5.55
C ILE A 47 2.89 8.96 -4.58
N ALA A 48 1.74 9.63 -4.67
CA ALA A 48 0.59 9.36 -3.81
C ALA A 48 0.06 7.92 -3.98
N LEU A 49 0.00 7.43 -5.22
CA LEU A 49 -0.45 6.06 -5.51
C LEU A 49 0.51 5.01 -4.96
N LYS A 50 1.83 5.20 -5.13
CA LYS A 50 2.85 4.31 -4.54
C LYS A 50 2.75 4.28 -3.03
N GLN A 51 2.69 5.46 -2.40
CA GLN A 51 2.56 5.58 -0.95
C GLN A 51 1.26 4.95 -0.41
N SER A 52 0.15 5.12 -1.13
CA SER A 52 -1.12 4.49 -0.77
C SER A 52 -1.05 2.96 -0.89
N THR A 53 -0.42 2.46 -1.95
CA THR A 53 -0.28 1.02 -2.22
C THR A 53 0.53 0.33 -1.13
N VAL A 54 1.71 0.87 -0.77
CA VAL A 54 2.54 0.30 0.29
C VAL A 54 1.82 0.31 1.64
N GLN A 55 1.10 1.39 1.96
CA GLN A 55 0.32 1.48 3.21
C GLN A 55 -0.82 0.46 3.26
N GLN A 56 -1.54 0.28 2.16
CA GLN A 56 -2.62 -0.68 2.06
C GLN A 56 -2.09 -2.11 2.20
N ASN A 57 -1.01 -2.46 1.51
CA ASN A 57 -0.39 -3.78 1.57
C ASN A 57 0.11 -4.13 2.98
N VAL A 58 0.76 -3.18 3.65
CA VAL A 58 1.24 -3.34 5.04
C VAL A 58 0.07 -3.51 6.01
N ARG A 59 -1.00 -2.70 5.89
CA ARG A 59 -2.18 -2.81 6.75
C ARG A 59 -2.91 -4.14 6.59
N LEU A 60 -3.19 -4.54 5.34
CA LEU A 60 -3.85 -5.81 5.05
C LEU A 60 -3.03 -7.00 5.56
N THR A 61 -1.72 -6.98 5.32
CA THR A 61 -0.80 -8.01 5.84
C THR A 61 -0.88 -8.09 7.35
N LYS A 62 -0.73 -6.95 8.03
CA LYS A 62 -0.79 -6.85 9.48
C LYS A 62 -2.11 -7.45 9.96
N ASP A 63 -3.25 -7.02 9.44
CA ASP A 63 -4.56 -7.49 9.91
C ASP A 63 -4.74 -9.01 9.72
N ILE A 64 -4.27 -9.57 8.59
CA ILE A 64 -4.26 -11.01 8.37
C ILE A 64 -3.37 -11.73 9.39
N ILE A 65 -2.13 -11.27 9.58
CA ILE A 65 -1.18 -11.89 10.52
C ILE A 65 -1.72 -11.84 11.94
N GLU A 66 -2.23 -10.68 12.38
CA GLU A 66 -2.84 -10.52 13.69
C GLU A 66 -4.01 -11.47 13.91
N SER A 67 -4.88 -11.61 12.91
CA SER A 67 -5.99 -12.55 12.99
C SER A 67 -5.49 -13.98 13.14
N ASN A 68 -4.45 -14.39 12.41
CA ASN A 68 -3.89 -15.74 12.54
C ASN A 68 -3.26 -15.95 13.92
N ILE A 69 -2.51 -14.97 14.45
CA ILE A 69 -1.89 -15.07 15.78
C ILE A 69 -2.94 -15.11 16.88
N ARG A 70 -3.96 -14.25 16.81
CA ARG A 70 -4.99 -14.11 17.85
C ARG A 70 -5.75 -15.42 18.10
N TYR A 71 -6.05 -16.16 17.04
CA TYR A 71 -6.81 -17.41 17.09
C TYR A 71 -5.94 -18.67 17.07
N ALA A 72 -4.62 -18.55 17.02
CA ALA A 72 -3.74 -19.70 17.05
C ALA A 72 -3.79 -20.42 18.39
N SER A 73 -3.66 -21.75 18.35
CA SER A 73 -3.56 -22.58 19.55
C SER A 73 -2.20 -22.44 20.21
N ASN A 74 -1.12 -22.40 19.42
CA ASN A 74 0.25 -22.16 19.89
C ASN A 74 1.04 -21.45 18.80
N VAL A 75 1.92 -20.55 19.19
CA VAL A 75 2.73 -19.76 18.27
C VAL A 75 4.20 -19.90 18.61
N THR A 76 5.01 -20.09 17.57
CA THR A 76 6.46 -20.19 17.71
C THR A 76 7.14 -19.21 16.78
N ILE A 77 8.01 -18.38 17.35
CA ILE A 77 8.85 -17.47 16.60
C ILE A 77 10.10 -18.23 16.16
N GLY A 78 10.37 -18.21 14.86
CA GLY A 78 11.52 -18.86 14.25
C GLY A 78 12.18 -18.00 13.21
N ASN A 79 13.18 -18.58 12.59
CA ASN A 79 13.95 -17.97 11.51
C ASN A 79 13.89 -18.86 10.27
N SER A 80 14.35 -18.37 9.12
CA SER A 80 14.47 -19.15 7.87
C SER A 80 15.14 -20.53 7.99
N THR A 81 15.97 -20.77 9.02
CA THR A 81 16.64 -22.05 9.30
C THR A 81 15.89 -22.98 10.26
N SER A 82 14.76 -22.55 10.83
CA SER A 82 14.04 -23.31 11.85
C SER A 82 13.29 -24.50 11.23
N VAL A 83 13.39 -25.66 11.87
CA VAL A 83 12.64 -26.86 11.48
C VAL A 83 11.19 -26.70 11.93
N VAL A 84 10.27 -26.64 10.96
CA VAL A 84 8.84 -26.51 11.21
C VAL A 84 8.20 -27.90 11.24
N PRO A 85 7.42 -28.26 12.28
CA PRO A 85 6.75 -29.56 12.32
C PRO A 85 5.67 -29.70 11.23
N ASN A 86 5.42 -30.93 10.75
CA ASN A 86 4.60 -31.22 9.57
C ASN A 86 3.12 -30.79 9.65
N ASN A 87 2.60 -30.42 10.81
CA ASN A 87 1.20 -30.00 11.01
C ASN A 87 1.04 -28.49 11.27
N TYR A 88 2.12 -27.72 11.17
CA TYR A 88 2.09 -26.29 11.44
C TYR A 88 1.86 -25.47 10.16
N THR A 89 1.13 -24.38 10.33
CA THR A 89 1.07 -23.31 9.34
C THR A 89 2.26 -22.38 9.58
N LYS A 90 3.00 -21.98 8.53
CA LYS A 90 4.08 -20.97 8.64
C LYS A 90 3.76 -19.72 7.84
N ILE A 91 4.15 -18.57 8.36
CA ILE A 91 4.15 -17.26 7.71
C ILE A 91 5.60 -16.80 7.65
N TYR A 92 6.07 -16.47 6.45
CA TYR A 92 7.45 -16.07 6.18
C TYR A 92 7.52 -15.19 4.92
N VAL A 93 8.66 -14.55 4.71
CA VAL A 93 8.96 -13.80 3.48
C VAL A 93 9.82 -14.66 2.56
N ASN A 94 9.47 -14.78 1.28
CA ASN A 94 10.28 -15.48 0.29
C ASN A 94 11.44 -14.60 -0.24
N ASN A 95 12.32 -15.18 -1.06
CA ASN A 95 13.45 -14.45 -1.66
C ASN A 95 13.04 -13.32 -2.61
N ALA A 96 11.77 -13.26 -3.03
CA ALA A 96 11.22 -12.23 -3.87
C ALA A 96 10.53 -11.10 -3.07
N GLY A 97 10.69 -11.08 -1.74
CA GLY A 97 10.07 -10.07 -0.88
C GLY A 97 8.57 -10.27 -0.67
N GLU A 98 8.01 -11.41 -1.04
CA GLU A 98 6.58 -11.68 -0.91
C GLU A 98 6.28 -12.45 0.37
N ILE A 99 5.19 -12.09 1.03
CA ILE A 99 4.73 -12.81 2.23
C ILE A 99 3.98 -14.06 1.79
N MET A 100 4.49 -15.20 2.27
CA MET A 100 3.98 -16.53 2.03
C MET A 100 3.32 -17.06 3.29
N LYS A 101 2.18 -17.72 3.09
CA LYS A 101 1.55 -18.60 4.09
C LYS A 101 1.62 -20.02 3.55
N TYR A 102 2.26 -20.90 4.30
CA TYR A 102 2.26 -22.33 4.03
C TYR A 102 1.28 -23.03 4.95
N ASP A 103 0.53 -23.96 4.38
CA ASP A 103 -0.31 -24.91 5.09
C ASP A 103 0.13 -26.32 4.68
N ALA A 104 0.18 -27.26 5.61
CA ALA A 104 0.53 -28.65 5.35
C ALA A 104 -0.37 -29.32 4.30
N ILE A 105 -1.62 -28.85 4.16
CA ILE A 105 -2.62 -29.38 3.22
C ILE A 105 -2.50 -28.70 1.85
N ASN A 106 -2.31 -27.38 1.83
CA ASN A 106 -2.45 -26.56 0.61
C ASN A 106 -1.10 -26.09 0.03
N GLY A 107 0.01 -26.32 0.73
CA GLY A 107 1.33 -25.83 0.34
C GLY A 107 1.48 -24.31 0.50
N ASP A 108 2.47 -23.75 -0.19
CA ASP A 108 2.77 -22.32 -0.15
C ASP A 108 1.75 -21.50 -0.95
N LYS A 109 1.16 -20.49 -0.30
CA LYS A 109 0.26 -19.52 -0.92
C LYS A 109 0.70 -18.10 -0.60
N LYS A 110 0.64 -17.20 -1.59
CA LYS A 110 0.83 -15.77 -1.36
C LYS A 110 -0.26 -15.25 -0.44
N LEU A 111 0.13 -14.58 0.65
CA LEU A 111 -0.81 -14.08 1.66
C LEU A 111 -1.70 -12.96 1.08
N LEU A 112 -1.14 -12.13 0.21
CA LEU A 112 -1.83 -11.02 -0.45
C LEU A 112 -2.21 -11.29 -1.94
N GLY A 113 -1.92 -12.48 -2.47
CA GLY A 113 -2.20 -12.78 -3.88
C GLY A 113 -1.37 -11.90 -4.85
N MET A 114 -2.01 -11.31 -5.86
CA MET A 114 -1.35 -10.44 -6.85
C MET A 114 -0.99 -9.04 -6.33
N THR A 115 -1.49 -8.62 -5.16
CA THR A 115 -1.39 -7.20 -4.74
C THR A 115 -0.01 -6.81 -4.18
N SER A 116 0.87 -7.77 -3.91
CA SER A 116 2.22 -7.53 -3.35
C SER A 116 3.35 -7.59 -4.37
N SER A 117 3.10 -7.85 -5.66
CA SER A 117 4.18 -8.11 -6.63
C SER A 117 5.09 -6.91 -6.91
N THR A 118 4.73 -5.72 -6.43
CA THR A 118 5.49 -4.47 -6.56
C THR A 118 5.96 -3.92 -5.22
N THR A 119 5.80 -4.68 -4.12
CA THR A 119 6.17 -4.24 -2.77
C THR A 119 6.99 -5.32 -2.11
N ASP A 120 8.26 -5.04 -1.87
CA ASP A 120 9.16 -5.84 -1.06
C ASP A 120 8.74 -5.72 0.40
N MET A 121 8.31 -6.84 0.98
CA MET A 121 7.80 -6.90 2.33
C MET A 121 8.83 -7.54 3.25
N THR A 122 8.96 -7.01 4.47
CA THR A 122 9.74 -7.60 5.55
C THR A 122 8.86 -7.83 6.76
N LEU A 123 9.10 -8.94 7.45
CA LEU A 123 8.42 -9.28 8.70
C LEU A 123 9.43 -9.40 9.83
N LEU A 124 9.03 -8.90 11.00
CA LEU A 124 9.77 -9.07 12.23
C LEU A 124 8.78 -9.40 13.35
N PHE A 125 8.98 -10.56 13.97
CA PHE A 125 8.25 -11.02 15.13
C PHE A 125 9.14 -10.93 16.35
N GLU A 126 8.62 -10.40 17.44
CA GLU A 126 9.34 -10.31 18.71
C GLU A 126 8.42 -10.73 19.86
N LYS A 127 8.97 -11.42 20.86
CA LYS A 127 8.22 -11.63 22.12
C LYS A 127 8.01 -10.27 22.78
N SER A 128 6.78 -9.98 23.20
CA SER A 128 6.53 -8.77 24.00
C SER A 128 7.01 -8.98 25.43
N THR A 129 7.17 -7.89 26.18
CA THR A 129 7.46 -7.92 27.62
C THR A 129 6.27 -8.38 28.46
N LYS A 130 5.08 -8.44 27.87
CA LYS A 130 3.86 -8.99 28.49
C LYS A 130 3.69 -10.44 28.06
N ASP A 131 3.44 -11.32 29.02
CA ASP A 131 3.13 -12.72 28.73
C ASP A 131 1.94 -12.82 27.76
N SER A 132 2.05 -13.73 26.80
CA SER A 132 1.04 -13.97 25.75
C SER A 132 0.86 -12.86 24.71
N PHE A 133 1.73 -11.84 24.65
CA PHE A 133 1.75 -10.87 23.55
C PHE A 133 2.93 -11.09 22.59
N ILE A 134 2.66 -11.02 21.29
CA ILE A 134 3.67 -10.96 20.23
C ILE A 134 3.66 -9.58 19.62
N LYS A 135 4.85 -8.97 19.51
CA LYS A 135 5.04 -7.77 18.71
C LYS A 135 5.30 -8.19 17.27
N VAL A 136 4.52 -7.63 16.35
CA VAL A 136 4.62 -7.86 14.91
C VAL A 136 4.96 -6.54 14.25
N THR A 137 6.05 -6.51 13.50
CA THR A 137 6.40 -5.40 12.62
C THR A 137 6.32 -5.87 11.18
N VAL A 138 5.50 -5.17 10.40
CA VAL A 138 5.37 -5.38 8.96
C VAL A 138 5.93 -4.14 8.27
N THR A 139 6.89 -4.33 7.39
CA THR A 139 7.48 -3.27 6.57
C THR A 139 7.22 -3.57 5.10
N GLY A 140 6.86 -2.56 4.33
CA GLY A 140 6.77 -2.62 2.88
C GLY A 140 7.63 -1.54 2.26
N ASP A 141 8.26 -1.87 1.13
CA ASP A 141 9.11 -1.00 0.33
C ASP A 141 8.82 -1.24 -1.17
N ILE A 142 8.74 -0.18 -1.98
CA ILE A 142 8.53 -0.28 -3.43
C ILE A 142 9.82 0.08 -4.21
N ASP A 143 10.60 1.03 -3.73
CA ASP A 143 11.71 1.64 -4.48
C ASP A 143 12.77 2.31 -3.59
N GLY A 144 12.81 1.98 -2.31
CA GLY A 144 13.65 2.59 -1.28
C GLY A 144 13.16 3.95 -0.78
N ASN A 145 12.27 4.63 -1.51
CA ASN A 145 11.74 5.94 -1.14
C ASN A 145 10.31 5.85 -0.57
N ASN A 146 9.53 4.88 -1.05
CA ASN A 146 8.16 4.63 -0.60
C ASN A 146 8.14 3.50 0.41
N VAL A 147 8.71 3.76 1.58
CA VAL A 147 8.79 2.79 2.69
C VAL A 147 7.69 3.09 3.71
N TYR A 148 7.02 2.05 4.18
CA TYR A 148 6.05 2.17 5.26
C TYR A 148 6.12 0.96 6.17
N PHE A 149 5.99 1.18 7.48
CA PHE A 149 5.95 0.11 8.46
C PHE A 149 4.86 0.34 9.50
N ILE A 150 4.32 -0.77 10.01
CA ILE A 150 3.40 -0.79 11.15
C ILE A 150 3.92 -1.81 12.14
N THR A 151 4.01 -1.39 13.41
CA THR A 151 4.24 -2.27 14.55
C THR A 151 2.98 -2.41 15.37
N SER A 152 2.65 -3.63 15.79
CA SER A 152 1.51 -3.92 16.63
C SER A 152 1.84 -4.96 17.70
N GLU A 153 1.15 -4.92 18.83
CA GLU A 153 1.19 -5.96 19.86
C GLU A 153 -0.11 -6.76 19.83
N VAL A 154 0.00 -8.08 19.64
CA VAL A 154 -1.12 -8.99 19.48
C VAL A 154 -1.18 -9.95 20.65
N LEU A 155 -2.34 -10.03 21.30
CA LEU A 155 -2.62 -11.03 22.32
C LEU A 155 -2.94 -12.39 21.67
N LEU A 156 -2.28 -13.44 22.16
CA LEU A 156 -2.62 -14.84 21.88
C LEU A 156 -3.67 -15.31 22.90
N TYR A 157 -4.84 -15.77 22.44
CA TYR A 157 -5.91 -16.20 23.35
C TYR A 157 -5.75 -17.63 23.88
N GLY A 158 -5.25 -18.54 23.06
CA GLY A 158 -5.43 -19.99 23.27
C GLY A 158 -4.25 -20.74 23.84
N GLY A 159 -3.04 -20.17 23.87
CA GLY A 159 -1.87 -20.92 24.31
C GLY A 159 -0.60 -20.11 24.48
N ALA A 160 0.54 -20.75 24.27
CA ALA A 160 1.85 -20.22 24.64
C ALA A 160 2.64 -19.70 23.43
N ILE A 161 3.50 -18.71 23.70
CA ILE A 161 4.50 -18.20 22.75
C ILE A 161 5.82 -18.89 23.06
N SER A 162 6.39 -19.57 22.06
CA SER A 162 7.66 -20.28 22.20
C SER A 162 8.66 -19.89 21.11
N GLY A 163 9.84 -20.50 21.11
CA GLY A 163 10.89 -20.24 20.12
C GLY A 163 11.77 -19.03 20.47
N ASN A 164 12.29 -18.37 19.43
CA ASN A 164 13.26 -17.27 19.55
C ASN A 164 12.61 -16.01 20.17
N ASN A 165 13.43 -15.11 20.71
CA ASN A 165 12.93 -13.81 21.18
C ASN A 165 12.59 -12.87 20.03
N SER A 166 13.23 -13.07 18.87
CA SER A 166 12.99 -12.33 17.64
C SER A 166 13.21 -13.26 16.43
N GLY A 167 12.48 -13.04 15.34
CA GLY A 167 12.59 -13.83 14.11
C GLY A 167 11.81 -13.24 12.94
N ASP A 168 12.11 -13.71 11.73
CA ASP A 168 11.47 -13.33 10.46
C ASP A 168 10.38 -14.31 10.02
N MET A 169 10.21 -15.40 10.76
CA MET A 169 9.23 -16.44 10.50
C MET A 169 8.38 -16.71 11.75
N LEU A 170 7.10 -16.99 11.52
CA LEU A 170 6.17 -17.39 12.56
C LEU A 170 5.46 -18.66 12.12
N TYR A 171 5.45 -19.68 12.96
CA TYR A 171 4.70 -20.91 12.70
C TYR A 171 3.80 -21.24 13.87
N PHE A 172 2.60 -21.71 13.56
CA PHE A 172 1.54 -21.90 14.53
C PHE A 172 0.62 -23.06 14.15
N LEU A 173 -0.08 -23.56 15.17
CA LEU A 173 -1.20 -24.45 14.97
C LEU A 173 -2.48 -23.60 14.88
N PRO A 174 -3.26 -23.73 13.79
CA PRO A 174 -4.54 -23.05 13.66
C PRO A 174 -5.56 -23.48 14.73
#